data_AF-A0A2H4SP36-F1
#
_entry.id   AF-A0A2H4SP36-F1
#
_cell.length_a   1.000
_cell.length_b   1.000
_cell.length_c   1.000
_cell.angle_alpha   90.00
_cell.angle_beta   90.00
_cell.angle_gamma   90.00
#
_symmetry.space_group_name_H-M   'P 1'
#
loop_
_entity.id
_entity.type
_entity.pdbx_description
1 polymer ?
#
loop_
_entity_poly.entity_id
_entity_poly.type
_entity_poly.pdbx_seq_one_letter_code
_entity_poly.pdbx_strand_id
1 'polypeptide(L)'
;MTLAKKPSQARACAADECFDKPCSGTILECVESFPWSDQDTFYTKLFKAWDSLPLQDAATETGLLIELDYVISRFDNYIEHSDIGFRSWVKRHQLAIEIGLVETPTWPKLYAEQGGKRKWRDEVWVRRYSFLVHQRDVITKCRLQSMASGRLADKKNFFGLGWAYPRETVRTVQSKYPARLRDRWYEPLDCCLARMATESGGKLDVETLRQEFWGTGGAPAGNPGTRSDIQRKCEEEAEAKHVDYVESGIGSRV
;
A
#
# COMPACT_ATOMS: atom_id res chain seq x y z
N MET A 1 7.59 69.48 15.51
CA MET A 1 8.88 68.78 15.54
C MET A 1 8.71 67.45 16.26
N THR A 2 8.83 66.37 15.48
CA THR A 2 9.24 64.99 15.82
C THR A 2 9.14 64.47 17.27
N LEU A 3 8.26 63.47 17.47
CA LEU A 3 8.48 62.37 18.41
C LEU A 3 8.68 61.07 17.59
N ALA A 4 9.86 60.49 17.69
CA ALA A 4 10.22 59.22 17.07
C ALA A 4 9.56 58.06 17.83
N LYS A 5 8.85 57.18 17.11
CA LYS A 5 8.30 55.93 17.63
C LYS A 5 9.06 54.77 16.98
N LYS A 6 9.79 53.98 17.79
CA LYS A 6 10.42 52.72 17.39
C LYS A 6 9.34 51.69 17.00
N PRO A 7 9.59 50.81 16.01
CA PRO A 7 8.68 49.72 15.67
C PRO A 7 8.74 48.60 16.70
N SER A 8 7.56 48.10 17.09
CA SER A 8 7.41 46.91 17.93
C SER A 8 7.77 45.65 17.14
N GLN A 9 8.67 44.85 17.69
CA GLN A 9 8.92 43.49 17.21
C GLN A 9 7.66 42.64 17.39
N ALA A 10 7.19 42.07 16.28
CA ALA A 10 6.18 41.02 16.27
C ALA A 10 6.75 39.79 16.99
N ARG A 11 6.08 39.37 18.07
CA ARG A 11 6.34 38.10 18.72
C ARG A 11 5.71 37.00 17.86
N ALA A 12 6.52 36.07 17.40
CA ALA A 12 6.08 34.83 16.78
C ALA A 12 5.15 34.09 17.76
N CYS A 13 3.91 33.83 17.35
CA CYS A 13 3.01 32.95 18.07
C CYS A 13 3.42 31.51 17.75
N ALA A 14 3.87 30.80 18.78
CA ALA A 14 4.10 29.37 18.76
C ALA A 14 2.77 28.64 18.51
N ALA A 15 2.83 27.64 17.65
CA ALA A 15 1.74 26.72 17.36
C ALA A 15 1.61 25.73 18.53
N ASP A 16 0.82 26.06 19.56
CA ASP A 16 0.35 25.02 20.50
C ASP A 16 -0.88 25.35 21.37
N GLU A 17 -1.58 26.47 21.18
CA GLU A 17 -2.78 26.79 21.98
C GLU A 17 -3.92 27.35 21.13
N CYS A 18 -4.66 26.48 20.43
CA CYS A 18 -5.99 26.81 19.90
C CYS A 18 -6.80 25.54 19.55
N PHE A 19 -7.14 24.71 20.54
CA PHE A 19 -8.05 23.57 20.33
C PHE A 19 -9.30 23.54 21.23
N ASP A 20 -9.59 24.63 21.95
CA ASP A 20 -10.80 24.72 22.80
C ASP A 20 -11.72 25.91 22.44
N LYS A 21 -11.93 26.17 21.14
CA LYS A 21 -13.05 27.00 20.68
C LYS A 21 -13.82 26.31 19.55
N PRO A 22 -15.16 26.22 19.64
CA PRO A 22 -15.95 25.83 18.49
C PRO A 22 -15.87 26.98 17.48
N CYS A 23 -15.09 26.79 16.42
CA CYS A 23 -15.11 27.70 15.29
C CYS A 23 -16.48 27.58 14.61
N SER A 24 -17.31 28.60 14.77
CA SER A 24 -18.54 28.84 14.00
C SER A 24 -18.25 29.23 12.54
N GLY A 25 -17.24 28.61 11.93
CA GLY A 25 -16.93 28.77 10.51
C GLY A 25 -17.75 27.77 9.71
N THR A 26 -18.51 28.28 8.75
CA THR A 26 -19.39 27.52 7.85
C THR A 26 -18.64 26.34 7.24
N ILE A 27 -19.16 25.13 7.42
CA ILE A 27 -18.62 23.86 6.89
C ILE A 27 -18.32 23.93 5.37
N LEU A 28 -18.95 24.85 4.64
CA LEU A 28 -18.77 25.05 3.21
C LEU A 28 -17.38 25.51 2.76
N GLU A 29 -16.67 26.37 3.50
CA GLU A 29 -15.37 26.89 3.04
C GLU A 29 -14.22 25.87 3.20
N CYS A 30 -14.41 24.85 4.03
CA CYS A 30 -13.39 23.80 4.26
C CYS A 30 -13.39 22.72 3.17
N VAL A 31 -14.45 22.66 2.34
CA VAL A 31 -14.62 21.61 1.32
C VAL A 31 -13.81 21.91 0.05
N GLU A 32 -13.56 23.18 -0.29
CA GLU A 32 -12.86 23.56 -1.54
C GLU A 32 -11.36 23.23 -1.57
N SER A 33 -10.76 22.81 -0.45
CA SER A 33 -9.33 22.47 -0.36
C SER A 33 -9.03 21.08 0.22
N PHE A 34 -10.04 20.24 0.44
CA PHE A 34 -9.79 18.91 1.00
C PHE A 34 -9.10 18.00 -0.03
N PRO A 35 -7.88 17.49 0.24
CA PRO A 35 -7.12 16.70 -0.73
C PRO A 35 -7.63 15.26 -0.74
N TRP A 36 -8.79 15.04 -1.37
CA TRP A 36 -9.27 13.71 -1.74
C TRP A 36 -9.03 13.49 -3.23
N SER A 37 -8.19 12.51 -3.56
CA SER A 37 -7.84 12.21 -4.95
C SER A 37 -8.62 11.02 -5.50
N ASP A 38 -8.61 10.87 -6.82
CA ASP A 38 -9.10 9.65 -7.50
C ASP A 38 -8.33 8.40 -7.04
N GLN A 39 -7.05 8.56 -6.69
CA GLN A 39 -6.25 7.48 -6.12
C GLN A 39 -6.76 7.09 -4.73
N ASP A 40 -7.08 8.05 -3.86
CA ASP A 40 -7.68 7.77 -2.55
C ASP A 40 -9.00 7.00 -2.73
N THR A 41 -9.84 7.45 -3.67
CA THR A 41 -11.10 6.77 -4.03
C THR A 41 -10.86 5.34 -4.47
N PHE A 42 -9.89 5.10 -5.36
CA PHE A 42 -9.54 3.77 -5.82
C PHE A 42 -9.09 2.84 -4.67
N TYR A 43 -8.33 3.35 -3.70
CA TYR A 43 -7.82 2.54 -2.58
C TYR A 43 -8.84 2.24 -1.49
N THR A 44 -10.01 2.89 -1.50
CA THR A 44 -11.13 2.52 -0.62
C THR A 44 -11.53 1.05 -0.78
N LYS A 45 -11.28 0.45 -1.97
CA LYS A 45 -11.57 -0.98 -2.24
C LYS A 45 -10.80 -1.96 -1.35
N LEU A 46 -9.73 -1.57 -0.67
CA LEU A 46 -9.09 -2.40 0.37
C LEU A 46 -10.04 -2.65 1.56
N PHE A 47 -11.04 -1.79 1.72
CA PHE A 47 -12.00 -1.78 2.82
C PHE A 47 -13.43 -2.08 2.36
N LYS A 48 -13.59 -2.72 1.19
CA LYS A 48 -14.86 -3.36 0.78
C LYS A 48 -14.98 -4.78 1.35
N ALA A 49 -16.14 -5.41 1.17
CA ALA A 49 -16.33 -6.84 1.39
C ALA A 49 -15.56 -7.64 0.33
N TRP A 50 -14.60 -8.47 0.76
CA TRP A 50 -13.88 -9.40 -0.13
C TRP A 50 -14.45 -10.80 0.14
N ASP A 51 -15.65 -11.04 -0.37
CA ASP A 51 -16.50 -12.18 0.02
C ASP A 51 -15.87 -13.55 -0.23
N SER A 52 -14.91 -13.62 -1.15
CA SER A 52 -14.10 -14.81 -1.43
C SER A 52 -13.03 -15.10 -0.36
N LEU A 53 -12.89 -14.30 0.71
CA LEU A 53 -11.86 -14.48 1.74
C LEU A 53 -12.47 -14.83 3.12
N PRO A 54 -11.82 -15.71 3.92
CA PRO A 54 -10.62 -16.49 3.60
C PRO A 54 -10.94 -17.67 2.67
N LEU A 55 -9.99 -18.02 1.81
CA LEU A 55 -10.16 -19.11 0.85
C LEU A 55 -10.16 -20.49 1.53
N GLN A 56 -11.05 -21.37 1.06
CA GLN A 56 -11.00 -22.80 1.39
C GLN A 56 -9.96 -23.54 0.53
N ASP A 57 -9.78 -23.15 -0.74
CA ASP A 57 -8.70 -23.62 -1.62
C ASP A 57 -7.94 -22.43 -2.20
N ALA A 58 -6.75 -22.16 -1.65
CA ALA A 58 -5.92 -21.04 -2.07
C ALA A 58 -5.17 -21.30 -3.39
N ALA A 59 -5.06 -22.55 -3.86
CA ALA A 59 -4.20 -22.87 -5.00
C ALA A 59 -4.83 -22.46 -6.35
N THR A 60 -6.15 -22.46 -6.46
CA THR A 60 -6.89 -22.30 -7.73
C THR A 60 -7.34 -20.86 -8.02
N GLU A 61 -7.20 -19.95 -7.07
CA GLU A 61 -7.85 -18.62 -7.10
C GLU A 61 -7.00 -17.55 -7.80
N THR A 62 -6.94 -17.61 -9.14
CA THR A 62 -6.14 -16.69 -9.96
C THR A 62 -6.70 -15.27 -9.97
N GLY A 63 -8.01 -15.11 -10.17
CA GLY A 63 -8.63 -13.79 -10.28
C GLY A 63 -8.48 -12.97 -9.00
N LEU A 64 -8.71 -13.60 -7.85
CA LEU A 64 -8.54 -12.98 -6.54
C LEU A 64 -7.08 -12.60 -6.26
N LEU A 65 -6.12 -13.47 -6.60
CA LEU A 65 -4.70 -13.14 -6.41
C LEU A 65 -4.28 -11.95 -7.26
N ILE A 66 -4.74 -11.88 -8.52
CA ILE A 66 -4.47 -10.74 -9.42
C ILE A 66 -5.03 -9.45 -8.81
N GLU A 67 -6.27 -9.46 -8.32
CA GLU A 67 -6.87 -8.26 -7.73
C GLU A 67 -6.14 -7.84 -6.45
N LEU A 68 -5.81 -8.79 -5.57
CA LEU A 68 -5.04 -8.55 -4.34
C LEU A 68 -3.65 -8.00 -4.64
N ASP A 69 -2.92 -8.61 -5.56
CA ASP A 69 -1.59 -8.16 -5.97
C ASP A 69 -1.64 -6.74 -6.50
N TYR A 70 -2.54 -6.49 -7.45
CA TYR A 70 -2.70 -5.19 -8.08
C TYR A 70 -3.01 -4.08 -7.09
N VAL A 71 -3.93 -4.30 -6.13
CA VAL A 71 -4.25 -3.28 -5.14
C VAL A 71 -3.17 -3.11 -4.08
N ILE A 72 -2.63 -4.21 -3.54
CA ILE A 72 -1.68 -4.16 -2.42
C ILE A 72 -0.37 -3.51 -2.88
N SER A 73 0.19 -3.95 -4.01
CA SER A 73 1.47 -3.42 -4.48
C SER A 73 1.40 -1.93 -4.80
N ARG A 74 0.29 -1.49 -5.39
CA ARG A 74 0.07 -0.06 -5.68
C ARG A 74 -0.21 0.76 -4.43
N PHE A 75 -1.05 0.24 -3.53
CA PHE A 75 -1.36 0.96 -2.30
C PHE A 75 -0.13 1.11 -1.41
N ASP A 76 0.67 0.06 -1.25
CA ASP A 76 1.86 0.12 -0.41
C ASP A 76 2.87 1.14 -0.95
N ASN A 77 3.01 1.23 -2.27
CA ASN A 77 3.79 2.27 -2.94
C ASN A 77 3.20 3.67 -2.72
N TYR A 78 1.88 3.81 -2.83
CA TYR A 78 1.16 5.08 -2.63
C TYR A 78 1.28 5.63 -1.20
N ILE A 79 1.40 4.75 -0.19
CA ILE A 79 1.67 5.14 1.20
C ILE A 79 3.17 5.17 1.53
N GLU A 80 4.03 5.16 0.50
CA GLU A 80 5.50 5.21 0.63
C GLU A 80 6.07 4.11 1.53
N HIS A 81 5.46 2.92 1.50
CA HIS A 81 5.85 1.76 2.30
C HIS A 81 5.89 2.04 3.82
N SER A 82 5.13 3.03 4.32
CA SER A 82 5.28 3.59 5.66
C SER A 82 4.01 3.54 6.52
N ASP A 83 4.19 3.31 7.82
CA ASP A 83 3.10 3.42 8.81
C ASP A 83 2.56 4.86 8.91
N ILE A 84 3.41 5.87 8.69
CA ILE A 84 2.99 7.27 8.66
C ILE A 84 2.09 7.50 7.44
N GLY A 85 2.50 7.04 6.25
CA GLY A 85 1.72 7.16 5.02
C GLY A 85 0.34 6.51 5.15
N PHE A 86 0.29 5.30 5.72
CA PHE A 86 -0.98 4.62 5.99
C PHE A 86 -1.89 5.42 6.92
N ARG A 87 -1.37 5.90 8.07
CA ARG A 87 -2.16 6.68 9.03
C ARG A 87 -2.67 8.00 8.41
N SER A 88 -1.84 8.65 7.60
CA SER A 88 -2.23 9.86 6.87
C SER A 88 -3.36 9.57 5.89
N TRP A 89 -3.28 8.48 5.14
CA TRP A 89 -4.35 8.05 4.24
C TRP A 89 -5.64 7.73 5.00
N VAL A 90 -5.56 6.98 6.10
CA VAL A 90 -6.73 6.65 6.94
C VAL A 90 -7.42 7.92 7.45
N LYS A 91 -6.66 8.92 7.93
CA LYS A 91 -7.23 10.20 8.40
C LYS A 91 -7.96 10.94 7.28
N ARG A 92 -7.40 10.97 6.06
CA ARG A 92 -8.10 11.55 4.90
C ARG A 92 -9.38 10.77 4.62
N HIS A 93 -9.36 9.45 4.64
CA HIS A 93 -10.56 8.65 4.37
C HIS A 93 -11.64 8.86 5.44
N GLN A 94 -11.26 8.92 6.72
CA GLN A 94 -12.18 9.26 7.82
C GLN A 94 -12.86 10.62 7.58
N LEU A 95 -12.08 11.65 7.26
CA LEU A 95 -12.61 12.99 6.97
C LEU A 95 -13.51 12.99 5.73
N ALA A 96 -13.11 12.33 4.65
CA ALA A 96 -13.91 12.20 3.42
C ALA A 96 -15.28 11.56 3.68
N ILE A 97 -15.34 10.57 4.59
CA ILE A 97 -16.60 9.95 5.03
C ILE A 97 -17.43 10.93 5.87
N GLU A 98 -16.80 11.69 6.76
CA GLU A 98 -17.49 12.67 7.64
C GLU A 98 -18.15 13.80 6.85
N ILE A 99 -17.51 14.26 5.78
CA ILE A 99 -18.05 15.32 4.90
C ILE A 99 -18.90 14.76 3.75
N GLY A 100 -19.10 13.44 3.68
CA GLY A 100 -19.98 12.80 2.69
C GLY A 100 -19.44 12.72 1.27
N LEU A 101 -18.12 12.86 1.08
CA LEU A 101 -17.48 12.68 -0.24
C LEU A 101 -17.42 11.22 -0.68
N VAL A 102 -17.29 10.30 0.29
CA VAL A 102 -17.32 8.87 0.03
C VAL A 102 -18.32 8.16 0.91
N GLU A 103 -18.85 7.06 0.39
CA GLU A 103 -19.76 6.21 1.14
C GLU A 103 -19.07 5.60 2.34
N THR A 104 -19.83 5.47 3.44
CA THR A 104 -19.34 4.80 4.63
C THR A 104 -19.28 3.30 4.37
N PRO A 105 -18.11 2.64 4.49
CA PRO A 105 -18.03 1.21 4.29
C PRO A 105 -18.91 0.46 5.31
N THR A 106 -19.77 -0.43 4.81
CA THR A 106 -20.63 -1.27 5.64
C THR A 106 -19.86 -2.43 6.27
N TRP A 107 -18.78 -2.86 5.60
CA TRP A 107 -17.88 -3.89 6.08
C TRP A 107 -16.45 -3.67 5.55
N PRO A 108 -15.41 -3.78 6.40
CA PRO A 108 -15.48 -4.02 7.84
C PRO A 108 -16.08 -2.80 8.56
N LYS A 109 -16.65 -2.99 9.76
CA LYS A 109 -17.20 -1.87 10.53
C LYS A 109 -16.06 -1.01 11.12
N LEU A 110 -15.73 0.10 10.44
CA LEU A 110 -14.58 0.96 10.72
C LEU A 110 -14.77 1.94 11.90
N TYR A 111 -15.98 2.02 12.45
CA TYR A 111 -16.34 2.89 13.55
C TYR A 111 -17.29 2.21 14.54
N ALA A 112 -17.35 2.72 15.76
CA ALA A 112 -18.41 2.44 16.71
C ALA A 112 -19.30 3.66 16.85
N GLU A 113 -20.60 3.45 17.05
CA GLU A 113 -21.51 4.53 17.44
C GLU A 113 -21.48 4.64 18.95
N GLN A 114 -21.12 5.83 19.47
CA GLN A 114 -21.08 6.10 20.89
C GLN A 114 -21.75 7.45 21.14
N GLY A 115 -22.95 7.41 21.75
CA GLY A 115 -23.73 8.62 22.06
C GLY A 115 -24.12 9.44 20.83
N GLY A 116 -24.49 8.78 19.72
CA GLY A 116 -24.85 9.45 18.46
C GLY A 116 -23.66 10.00 17.66
N LYS A 117 -22.42 9.84 18.16
CA LYS A 117 -21.19 10.20 17.43
C LYS A 117 -20.47 8.96 16.91
N ARG A 118 -19.82 9.07 15.75
CA ARG A 118 -18.93 8.05 15.23
C ARG A 118 -17.58 8.14 15.93
N LYS A 119 -17.13 7.04 16.53
CA LYS A 119 -15.78 6.88 17.04
C LYS A 119 -15.02 5.93 16.12
N TRP A 120 -14.02 6.43 15.43
CA TRP A 120 -13.19 5.63 14.53
C TRP A 120 -12.43 4.55 15.28
N ARG A 121 -12.29 3.39 14.63
CA ARG A 121 -11.61 2.22 15.14
C ARG A 121 -10.34 1.97 14.34
N ASP A 122 -9.30 2.75 14.60
CA ASP A 122 -8.01 2.71 13.89
C ASP A 122 -7.41 1.30 13.80
N GLU A 123 -7.64 0.46 14.83
CA GLU A 123 -7.18 -0.92 14.85
C GLU A 123 -7.83 -1.80 13.78
N VAL A 124 -9.07 -1.48 13.37
CA VAL A 124 -9.79 -2.24 12.34
C VAL A 124 -9.19 -1.96 10.95
N TRP A 125 -8.77 -0.72 10.70
CA TRP A 125 -8.08 -0.35 9.46
C TRP A 125 -6.80 -1.15 9.29
N VAL A 126 -5.97 -1.19 10.34
CA VAL A 126 -4.72 -1.96 10.38
C VAL A 126 -4.98 -3.46 10.21
N ARG A 127 -5.93 -4.02 10.97
CA ARG A 127 -6.29 -5.45 10.88
C ARG A 127 -6.74 -5.81 9.47
N ARG A 128 -7.53 -4.95 8.84
CA ARG A 128 -8.04 -5.19 7.50
C ARG A 128 -6.92 -5.23 6.47
N TYR A 129 -6.08 -4.20 6.45
CA TYR A 129 -4.95 -4.16 5.52
C TYR A 129 -4.03 -5.36 5.71
N SER A 130 -3.66 -5.64 6.97
CA SER A 130 -2.79 -6.77 7.27
C SER A 130 -3.39 -8.13 6.90
N PHE A 131 -4.70 -8.31 7.07
CA PHE A 131 -5.40 -9.50 6.63
C PHE A 131 -5.25 -9.71 5.12
N LEU A 132 -5.43 -8.66 4.30
CA LEU A 132 -5.29 -8.77 2.84
C LEU A 132 -3.85 -9.08 2.42
N VAL A 133 -2.87 -8.45 3.06
CA VAL A 133 -1.45 -8.76 2.84
C VAL A 133 -1.14 -10.23 3.17
N HIS A 134 -1.68 -10.73 4.29
CA HIS A 134 -1.52 -12.12 4.67
C HIS A 134 -2.19 -13.08 3.67
N GLN A 135 -3.39 -12.77 3.18
CA GLN A 135 -4.05 -13.59 2.17
C GLN A 135 -3.24 -13.65 0.88
N ARG A 136 -2.72 -12.51 0.40
CA ARG A 136 -1.82 -12.48 -0.77
C ARG A 136 -0.59 -13.38 -0.57
N ASP A 137 0.05 -13.30 0.60
CA ASP A 137 1.22 -14.12 0.93
C ASP A 137 0.89 -15.63 0.98
N VAL A 138 -0.22 -16.02 1.62
CA VAL A 138 -0.68 -17.42 1.69
C VAL A 138 -0.95 -17.98 0.30
N ILE A 139 -1.74 -17.28 -0.51
CA ILE A 139 -2.09 -17.72 -1.87
C ILE A 139 -0.83 -17.84 -2.73
N THR A 140 0.07 -16.86 -2.66
CA THR A 140 1.35 -16.89 -3.38
C THR A 140 2.20 -18.10 -2.98
N LYS A 141 2.31 -18.40 -1.68
CA LYS A 141 3.08 -19.56 -1.18
C LYS A 141 2.47 -20.88 -1.65
N CYS A 142 1.15 -21.02 -1.62
CA CYS A 142 0.47 -22.19 -2.15
C CYS A 142 0.80 -22.40 -3.63
N ARG A 143 0.75 -21.34 -4.45
CA ARG A 143 1.13 -21.42 -5.87
C ARG A 143 2.58 -21.80 -6.09
N LEU A 144 3.50 -21.14 -5.40
CA LEU A 144 4.94 -21.47 -5.49
C LEU A 144 5.20 -22.94 -5.14
N GLN A 145 4.49 -23.49 -4.15
CA GLN A 145 4.61 -24.89 -3.77
C GLN A 145 4.14 -25.83 -4.89
N SER A 146 3.07 -25.48 -5.60
CA SER A 146 2.50 -26.28 -6.70
C SER A 146 3.28 -26.20 -8.02
N MET A 147 4.11 -25.16 -8.23
CA MET A 147 4.94 -25.05 -9.45
C MET A 147 5.93 -26.20 -9.58
N ALA A 148 6.12 -26.72 -10.79
CA ALA A 148 7.14 -27.72 -11.08
C ALA A 148 8.53 -27.07 -11.21
N SER A 149 8.56 -25.86 -11.76
CA SER A 149 9.76 -25.06 -11.96
C SER A 149 10.27 -24.42 -10.67
N GLY A 150 11.57 -24.14 -10.66
CA GLY A 150 12.26 -23.46 -9.56
C GLY A 150 12.65 -24.37 -8.39
N ARG A 151 13.83 -24.11 -7.81
CA ARG A 151 14.27 -24.87 -6.62
C ARG A 151 13.50 -24.39 -5.40
N LEU A 152 13.45 -25.22 -4.36
CA LEU A 152 12.86 -24.84 -3.08
C LEU A 152 13.52 -23.58 -2.49
N ALA A 153 14.83 -23.39 -2.71
CA ALA A 153 15.55 -22.19 -2.27
C ALA A 153 15.03 -20.93 -2.98
N ASP A 154 14.86 -20.99 -4.30
CA ASP A 154 14.36 -19.88 -5.12
C ASP A 154 12.95 -19.49 -4.68
N LYS A 155 12.07 -20.48 -4.48
CA LYS A 155 10.70 -20.29 -3.98
C LYS A 155 10.66 -19.66 -2.57
N LYS A 156 11.58 -20.03 -1.67
CA LYS A 156 11.68 -19.46 -0.31
C LYS A 156 12.16 -18.01 -0.30
N ASN A 157 12.82 -17.57 -1.37
CA ASN A 157 13.41 -16.24 -1.53
C ASN A 157 12.61 -15.37 -2.50
N PHE A 158 11.42 -15.81 -2.92
CA PHE A 158 10.58 -15.14 -3.92
C PHE A 158 10.34 -13.65 -3.62
N PHE A 159 10.03 -13.34 -2.35
CA PHE A 159 9.85 -11.97 -1.87
C PHE A 159 11.15 -11.32 -1.34
N GLY A 160 12.31 -11.83 -1.75
CA GLY A 160 13.61 -11.34 -1.33
C GLY A 160 14.28 -12.17 -0.23
N LEU A 161 15.56 -11.89 -0.03
CA LEU A 161 16.45 -12.59 0.92
C LEU A 161 16.36 -11.99 2.33
N GLY A 162 16.06 -10.69 2.41
CA GLY A 162 15.99 -9.94 3.66
C GLY A 162 14.68 -10.12 4.41
N TRP A 163 14.64 -9.55 5.61
CA TRP A 163 13.40 -9.33 6.35
C TRP A 163 13.01 -7.87 6.20
N ALA A 164 11.73 -7.61 5.97
CA ALA A 164 11.20 -6.26 5.96
C ALA A 164 11.37 -5.61 7.33
N TYR A 165 11.52 -4.28 7.33
CA TYR A 165 11.43 -3.52 8.57
C TYR A 165 10.05 -3.75 9.21
N PRO A 166 9.96 -4.02 10.52
CA PRO A 166 8.68 -4.26 11.19
C PRO A 166 7.74 -3.05 11.07
N ARG A 167 6.53 -3.26 10.55
CA ARG A 167 5.51 -2.21 10.40
C ARG A 167 4.28 -2.51 11.24
N GLU A 168 3.75 -1.49 11.92
CA GLU A 168 2.53 -1.60 12.70
C GLU A 168 1.28 -1.83 11.84
N THR A 169 1.31 -1.37 10.60
CA THR A 169 0.23 -1.53 9.62
C THR A 169 0.09 -2.95 9.08
N VAL A 170 1.13 -3.77 9.24
CA VAL A 170 1.15 -5.17 8.80
C VAL A 170 1.53 -6.07 9.97
N ARG A 171 0.52 -6.49 10.74
CA ARG A 171 0.64 -7.38 11.91
C ARG A 171 0.12 -8.77 11.61
N THR A 172 0.69 -9.79 12.24
CA THR A 172 0.07 -11.11 12.22
C THR A 172 -1.35 -11.01 12.80
N VAL A 173 -2.35 -11.59 12.11
CA VAL A 173 -3.79 -11.42 12.44
C VAL A 173 -4.10 -11.75 13.92
N GLN A 174 -3.30 -12.63 14.53
CA GLN A 174 -3.45 -13.11 15.91
C GLN A 174 -2.41 -12.54 16.89
N SER A 175 -1.50 -11.65 16.47
CA SER A 175 -0.43 -11.17 17.34
C SER A 175 -0.31 -9.65 17.35
N LYS A 176 0.12 -9.12 18.50
CA LYS A 176 0.43 -7.69 18.67
C LYS A 176 1.70 -7.28 17.94
N TYR A 177 2.53 -8.24 17.54
CA TYR A 177 3.81 -8.02 16.88
C TYR A 177 3.64 -7.87 15.36
N PRO A 178 4.48 -7.04 14.71
CA PRO A 178 4.54 -6.94 13.27
C PRO A 178 4.73 -8.30 12.59
N ALA A 179 4.20 -8.43 11.38
CA ALA A 179 4.37 -9.64 10.57
C ALA A 179 5.84 -9.80 10.16
N ARG A 180 6.34 -11.05 10.20
CA ARG A 180 7.66 -11.39 9.65
C ARG A 180 7.54 -11.56 8.13
N LEU A 181 7.55 -10.43 7.43
CA LEU A 181 7.52 -10.38 5.97
C LEU A 181 8.93 -10.30 5.40
N ARG A 182 9.12 -10.81 4.19
CA ARG A 182 10.35 -10.59 3.42
C ARG A 182 10.40 -9.15 2.91
N ASP A 183 11.57 -8.61 2.68
CA ASP A 183 11.82 -7.20 2.35
C ASP A 183 11.17 -6.70 1.05
N ARG A 184 10.72 -7.59 0.17
CA ARG A 184 10.04 -7.25 -1.09
C ARG A 184 8.64 -7.81 -1.20
N TRP A 185 7.99 -8.05 -0.06
CA TRP A 185 6.62 -8.56 0.00
C TRP A 185 5.61 -7.64 -0.72
N TYR A 186 5.88 -6.33 -0.84
CA TYR A 186 4.98 -5.36 -1.47
C TYR A 186 5.09 -5.33 -3.00
N GLU A 187 6.16 -5.87 -3.59
CA GLU A 187 6.37 -5.76 -5.04
C GLU A 187 5.36 -6.57 -5.84
N PRO A 188 4.96 -6.14 -7.05
CA PRO A 188 4.10 -6.92 -7.93
C PRO A 188 4.65 -8.34 -8.15
N LEU A 189 3.78 -9.34 -8.15
CA LEU A 189 4.19 -10.76 -8.22
C LEU A 189 4.96 -11.07 -9.52
N ASP A 190 4.64 -10.39 -10.62
CA ASP A 190 5.36 -10.53 -11.88
C ASP A 190 6.80 -10.02 -11.82
N CYS A 191 7.08 -8.88 -11.15
CA CYS A 191 8.46 -8.42 -10.97
C CYS A 191 9.22 -9.41 -10.03
N CYS A 192 8.54 -10.04 -9.06
CA CYS A 192 9.13 -11.12 -8.24
C CYS A 192 9.47 -12.38 -9.06
N LEU A 193 8.60 -12.81 -9.98
CA LEU A 193 8.87 -13.94 -10.91
C LEU A 193 10.06 -13.64 -11.83
N ALA A 194 10.12 -12.42 -12.38
CA ALA A 194 11.22 -11.98 -13.23
C ALA A 194 12.56 -11.96 -12.47
N ARG A 195 12.57 -11.50 -11.22
CA ARG A 195 13.75 -11.56 -10.35
C ARG A 195 14.15 -13.01 -10.08
N MET A 196 13.20 -13.87 -9.69
CA MET A 196 13.48 -15.28 -9.42
C MET A 196 14.15 -15.97 -10.63
N ALA A 197 13.70 -15.67 -11.85
CA ALA A 197 14.35 -16.17 -13.06
C ALA A 197 15.78 -15.63 -13.23
N THR A 198 15.97 -14.33 -13.01
CA THR A 198 17.28 -13.65 -13.16
C THR A 198 18.30 -14.19 -12.16
N GLU A 199 17.90 -14.31 -10.89
CA GLU A 199 18.74 -14.82 -9.80
C GLU A 199 19.06 -16.32 -9.92
N SER A 200 18.29 -17.06 -10.73
CA SER A 200 18.58 -18.47 -11.03
C SER A 200 19.85 -18.66 -11.89
N GLY A 201 20.40 -17.59 -12.46
CA GLY A 201 21.55 -17.64 -13.36
C GLY A 201 21.22 -18.25 -14.72
N GLY A 202 20.04 -17.94 -15.26
CA GLY A 202 19.57 -18.42 -16.57
C GLY A 202 19.00 -19.84 -16.59
N LYS A 203 18.72 -20.43 -15.42
CA LYS A 203 18.16 -21.79 -15.29
C LYS A 203 16.64 -21.83 -15.40
N LEU A 204 15.99 -20.69 -15.21
CA LEU A 204 14.54 -20.56 -15.26
C LEU A 204 14.19 -19.52 -16.31
N ASP A 205 13.19 -19.83 -17.11
CA ASP A 205 12.58 -18.90 -18.05
C ASP A 205 11.42 -18.17 -17.38
N VAL A 206 11.36 -16.84 -17.55
CA VAL A 206 10.35 -15.98 -16.91
C VAL A 206 8.94 -16.34 -17.37
N GLU A 207 8.77 -16.64 -18.65
CA GLU A 207 7.46 -16.92 -19.23
C GLU A 207 6.94 -18.27 -18.74
N THR A 208 7.81 -19.27 -18.65
CA THR A 208 7.50 -20.57 -18.05
C THR A 208 7.08 -20.41 -16.58
N LEU A 209 7.82 -19.63 -15.79
CA LEU A 209 7.44 -19.35 -14.40
C LEU A 209 6.09 -18.65 -14.29
N ARG A 210 5.80 -17.69 -15.18
CA ARG A 210 4.51 -17.00 -15.23
C ARG A 210 3.36 -17.95 -15.58
N GLN A 211 3.53 -18.77 -16.61
CA GLN A 211 2.50 -19.72 -17.03
C GLN A 211 2.18 -20.74 -15.93
N GLU A 212 3.20 -21.26 -15.26
CA GLU A 212 3.01 -22.16 -14.13
C GLU A 212 2.39 -21.46 -12.91
N PHE A 213 2.88 -20.26 -12.55
CA PHE A 213 2.40 -19.53 -11.39
C PHE A 213 0.97 -19.03 -11.57
N TRP A 214 0.62 -18.51 -12.75
CA TRP A 214 -0.71 -17.96 -13.03
C TRP A 214 -1.71 -19.00 -13.54
N GLY A 215 -1.25 -20.15 -14.04
CA GLY A 215 -2.08 -21.19 -14.62
C GLY A 215 -2.59 -20.85 -16.03
N THR A 216 -1.90 -19.98 -16.76
CA THR A 216 -2.27 -19.53 -18.12
C THR A 216 -1.80 -20.48 -19.24
N GLY A 217 -1.34 -21.68 -18.89
CA GLY A 217 -0.84 -22.70 -19.82
C GLY A 217 -1.94 -23.39 -20.62
N GLY A 218 -2.44 -22.71 -21.66
CA GLY A 218 -3.29 -23.25 -22.71
C GLY A 218 -3.05 -22.55 -24.05
N ALA A 219 -2.12 -23.11 -24.85
CA ALA A 219 -1.70 -22.77 -26.22
C ALA A 219 -0.85 -21.48 -26.45
N PRO A 220 0.24 -21.58 -27.25
CA PRO A 220 1.11 -20.45 -27.55
C PRO A 220 0.55 -19.64 -28.73
N ALA A 221 0.33 -18.34 -28.54
CA ALA A 221 0.26 -17.39 -29.63
C ALA A 221 1.33 -16.33 -29.38
N GLY A 222 2.37 -16.37 -30.20
CA GLY A 222 3.56 -15.56 -30.05
C GLY A 222 3.27 -14.05 -30.09
N ASN A 223 4.02 -13.32 -29.26
CA ASN A 223 4.57 -12.04 -29.66
C ASN A 223 5.90 -11.80 -28.92
N PRO A 224 7.03 -11.61 -29.63
CA PRO A 224 8.36 -11.47 -29.02
C PRO A 224 8.63 -10.07 -28.41
N GLY A 225 7.60 -9.26 -28.13
CA GLY A 225 7.76 -7.87 -27.68
C GLY A 225 7.87 -7.64 -26.16
N THR A 226 7.49 -8.60 -25.32
CA THR A 226 7.16 -8.32 -23.90
C THR A 226 8.30 -8.36 -22.90
N ARG A 227 9.50 -8.82 -23.29
CA ARG A 227 10.67 -8.91 -22.39
C ARG A 227 11.25 -7.53 -22.05
N SER A 228 11.28 -6.61 -23.01
CA SER A 228 11.84 -5.27 -22.84
C SER A 228 10.87 -4.31 -22.16
N ASP A 229 9.57 -4.39 -22.46
CA ASP A 229 8.60 -3.42 -21.96
C ASP A 229 8.24 -3.60 -20.49
N ILE A 230 8.25 -4.84 -19.98
CA ILE A 230 7.92 -5.10 -18.57
C ILE A 230 9.11 -4.83 -17.67
N GLN A 231 10.32 -5.17 -18.11
CA GLN A 231 11.54 -4.82 -17.40
C GLN A 231 11.75 -3.29 -17.40
N ARG A 232 11.56 -2.63 -18.55
CA ARG A 232 11.58 -1.17 -18.65
C ARG A 232 10.51 -0.51 -17.80
N LYS A 233 9.32 -1.10 -17.65
CA LYS A 233 8.27 -0.57 -16.77
C LYS A 233 8.57 -0.77 -15.27
N CYS A 234 9.13 -1.91 -14.86
CA CYS A 234 9.61 -2.11 -13.48
C CYS A 234 10.84 -1.21 -13.19
N GLU A 235 11.68 -0.87 -14.19
CA GLU A 235 12.87 -0.01 -14.07
C GLU A 235 12.53 1.50 -14.14
N GLU A 236 11.65 1.96 -15.04
CA GLU A 236 11.17 3.35 -15.12
C GLU A 236 10.42 3.76 -13.83
N GLU A 237 9.64 2.85 -13.22
CA GLU A 237 8.99 3.09 -11.92
C GLU A 237 9.99 3.14 -10.75
N ALA A 238 11.17 2.54 -10.89
CA ALA A 238 12.22 2.54 -9.88
C ALA A 238 13.21 3.72 -10.05
N GLU A 239 13.57 4.08 -11.28
CA GLU A 239 14.50 5.18 -11.60
C GLU A 239 13.87 6.56 -11.46
N ALA A 240 12.58 6.74 -11.82
CA ALA A 240 11.86 7.99 -11.59
C ALA A 240 11.88 8.42 -10.10
N LYS A 241 12.08 7.47 -9.18
CA LYS A 241 12.15 7.72 -7.74
C LYS A 241 13.57 7.86 -7.18
N HIS A 242 14.59 7.37 -7.88
CA HIS A 242 15.98 7.58 -7.46
C HIS A 242 16.43 9.02 -7.77
N VAL A 243 15.86 9.66 -8.80
CA VAL A 243 16.15 11.05 -9.14
C VAL A 243 15.48 12.03 -8.16
N ASP A 244 14.20 11.82 -7.81
CA ASP A 244 13.49 12.66 -6.84
C ASP A 244 14.10 12.60 -5.41
N TYR A 245 14.63 11.43 -5.01
CA TYR A 245 15.31 11.28 -3.72
C TYR A 245 16.69 11.97 -3.66
N VAL A 246 17.40 12.04 -4.80
CA VAL A 246 18.72 12.69 -4.87
C VAL A 246 18.58 14.21 -5.01
N GLU A 247 17.58 14.70 -5.76
CA GLU A 247 17.33 16.15 -5.89
C GLU A 247 16.71 16.77 -4.62
N SER A 248 15.93 15.99 -3.85
CA SER A 248 15.43 16.42 -2.53
C SER A 248 16.49 16.39 -1.41
N GLY A 249 17.65 15.77 -1.67
CA GLY A 249 18.73 15.55 -0.69
C GLY A 249 19.89 16.55 -0.74
N ILE A 250 19.96 17.43 -1.75
CA ILE A 250 21.01 18.45 -1.86
C ILE A 250 20.42 19.81 -1.50
N GLY A 251 20.10 20.00 -0.22
CA GLY A 251 19.40 21.20 0.21
C GLY A 251 19.37 21.48 1.70
N SER A 252 20.41 21.10 2.46
CA SER A 252 20.82 21.81 3.69
C SER A 252 21.97 21.07 4.38
N ARG A 253 23.19 21.56 4.17
CA ARG A 253 24.20 21.59 5.23
C ARG A 253 24.50 23.04 5.53
N VAL A 254 24.12 23.46 6.73
CA VAL A 254 24.78 24.54 7.48
C VAL A 254 26.19 24.09 7.81
#